data_AF-T1CIM4-F1
#
_entry.id   AF-T1CIM4-F1
#
_cell.length_a   1.000
_cell.length_b   1.000
_cell.length_c   1.000
_cell.angle_alpha   90.00
_cell.angle_beta   90.00
_cell.angle_gamma   90.00
#
_symmetry.space_group_name_H-M   'P 1'
#
loop_
_entity.id
_entity.type
_entity.pdbx_description
1 polymer ?
#
loop_
_entity_poly.entity_id
_entity_poly.type
_entity_poly.pdbx_seq_one_letter_code
_entity_poly.pdbx_strand_id
1 'polypeptide(L)'
;MRAVLTRAVLTREVDIEVVAVNDLVSAEMNAYLLSYDSTFGRLDAQIKGAEVKVYADAIEVAGHRISILKQRDLSAIPWGGLGVDVVIESTGRFTKREEVEAHLEAGARKVIISAPSKNADITVVMGVNDDAFDPTKHEVISNA
;
A
#
# COMPACT_ATOMS: atom_id res chain seq x y z
N MET A 1 3.66 3.33 -2.23
CA MET A 1 4.58 2.35 -1.58
C MET A 1 5.49 2.97 -0.52
N ARG A 2 6.53 3.75 -0.86
CA ARG A 2 7.65 4.08 0.07
C ARG A 2 7.24 4.76 1.37
N ALA A 3 6.54 5.90 1.30
CA ALA A 3 6.13 6.63 2.51
C ALA A 3 5.24 5.79 3.46
N VAL A 4 4.32 5.01 2.88
CA VAL A 4 3.44 4.10 3.64
C VAL A 4 4.24 2.98 4.29
N LEU A 5 5.12 2.33 3.53
CA LEU A 5 5.98 1.24 4.02
C LEU A 5 6.89 1.73 5.15
N THR A 6 7.54 2.87 4.93
CA THR A 6 8.39 3.52 5.92
C THR A 6 7.60 3.81 7.17
N ARG A 7 6.38 4.37 7.08
CA ARG A 7 5.54 4.62 8.27
C ARG A 7 5.11 3.33 8.96
N ALA A 8 4.58 2.34 8.23
CA ALA A 8 4.14 1.06 8.80
C ALA A 8 5.29 0.34 9.53
N VAL A 9 6.48 0.30 8.94
CA VAL A 9 7.67 -0.32 9.53
C VAL A 9 8.26 0.53 10.67
N LEU A 10 8.22 1.87 10.56
CA LEU A 10 8.80 2.79 11.55
C LEU A 10 8.00 2.89 12.83
N THR A 11 6.67 3.03 12.74
CA THR A 11 5.96 3.52 13.90
C THR A 11 5.76 2.46 14.96
N ARG A 12 5.65 1.15 14.65
CA ARG A 12 5.39 0.03 15.61
C ARG A 12 4.26 0.23 16.65
N GLU A 13 3.68 1.41 16.72
CA GLU A 13 2.61 1.89 17.59
C GLU A 13 1.24 1.71 16.92
N VAL A 14 1.23 1.32 15.64
CA VAL A 14 0.04 1.07 14.84
C VAL A 14 0.02 -0.39 14.44
N ASP A 15 -1.10 -1.05 14.70
CA ASP A 15 -1.36 -2.46 14.38
C ASP A 15 -1.64 -2.62 12.87
N ILE A 16 -0.60 -2.37 12.05
CA ILE A 16 -0.66 -2.42 10.59
C ILE A 16 0.59 -3.14 10.07
N GLU A 17 0.38 -4.12 9.20
CA GLU A 17 1.44 -4.84 8.50
C GLU A 17 1.29 -4.69 6.99
N VAL A 18 2.40 -4.43 6.29
CA VAL A 18 2.43 -4.43 4.83
C VAL A 18 2.90 -5.81 4.35
N VAL A 19 1.94 -6.64 3.93
CA VAL A 19 2.21 -8.02 3.52
C VAL A 19 2.61 -8.16 2.04
N ALA A 20 2.20 -7.21 1.19
CA ALA A 20 2.46 -7.27 -0.25
C ALA A 20 2.52 -5.89 -0.91
N VAL A 21 3.23 -5.83 -2.03
CA VAL A 21 3.29 -4.70 -2.95
C VAL A 21 3.11 -5.24 -4.37
N ASN A 22 2.27 -4.59 -5.16
CA ASN A 22 2.21 -4.81 -6.60
C ASN A 22 2.90 -3.64 -7.35
N ASP A 23 3.96 -3.94 -8.10
CA ASP A 23 4.65 -2.97 -8.96
C ASP A 23 5.15 -3.67 -10.25
N LEU A 24 5.33 -2.92 -11.33
CA LEU A 24 5.82 -3.45 -12.60
C LEU A 24 7.35 -3.57 -12.67
N VAL A 25 8.07 -3.08 -11.67
CA VAL A 25 9.53 -3.25 -11.54
C VAL A 25 9.89 -4.48 -10.70
N SER A 26 11.16 -4.88 -10.70
CA SER A 26 11.62 -6.09 -9.98
C SER A 26 11.73 -5.87 -8.46
N ALA A 27 11.88 -6.95 -7.69
CA ALA A 27 12.12 -6.87 -6.24
C ALA A 27 13.42 -6.12 -5.92
N GLU A 28 14.48 -6.30 -6.72
CA GLU A 28 15.74 -5.58 -6.58
C GLU A 28 15.55 -4.07 -6.76
N MET A 29 14.78 -3.68 -7.78
CA MET A 29 14.51 -2.27 -8.05
C MET A 29 13.65 -1.65 -6.93
N ASN A 30 12.61 -2.36 -6.47
CA ASN A 30 11.80 -1.93 -5.34
C ASN A 30 12.65 -1.74 -4.07
N ALA A 31 13.53 -2.69 -3.77
CA ALA A 31 14.45 -2.62 -2.62
C ALA A 31 15.42 -1.44 -2.73
N TYR A 32 15.99 -1.21 -3.92
CA TYR A 32 16.87 -0.07 -4.17
C TYR A 32 16.13 1.25 -3.96
N LEU A 33 14.96 1.41 -4.58
CA LEU A 33 14.15 2.62 -4.48
C LEU A 33 13.65 2.88 -3.05
N LEU A 34 13.39 1.82 -2.29
CA LEU A 34 13.04 1.92 -0.87
C LEU A 34 14.24 2.33 -0.01
N SER A 35 15.44 1.82 -0.32
CA SER A 35 16.65 2.08 0.46
C SER A 35 17.18 3.51 0.27
N TYR A 36 17.01 4.05 -0.94
CA TYR A 36 17.58 5.34 -1.34
C TYR A 36 16.49 6.30 -1.83
N ASP A 37 16.19 7.31 -1.02
CA ASP A 37 15.29 8.41 -1.37
C ASP A 37 16.05 9.74 -1.43
N SER A 38 15.94 10.45 -2.55
CA SER A 38 16.66 11.71 -2.77
C SER A 38 16.14 12.87 -1.91
N THR A 39 14.89 12.80 -1.44
CA THR A 39 14.25 13.86 -0.65
C THR A 39 14.32 13.55 0.84
N PHE A 40 14.05 12.31 1.23
CA PHE A 40 13.99 11.90 2.64
C PHE A 40 15.27 11.22 3.14
N GLY A 41 16.23 10.94 2.25
CA GLY A 41 17.49 10.29 2.58
C GLY A 41 17.39 8.76 2.59
N ARG A 42 18.39 8.11 3.18
CA ARG A 42 18.47 6.64 3.21
C ARG A 42 17.58 6.04 4.28
N LEU A 43 16.97 4.89 3.99
CA LEU A 43 16.14 4.17 4.95
C LEU A 43 16.92 3.77 6.21
N ASP A 44 18.16 3.30 6.07
CA ASP A 44 19.00 2.86 7.19
C ASP A 44 19.46 4.01 8.11
N ALA A 45 19.45 5.25 7.61
CA ALA A 45 19.67 6.45 8.41
C ALA A 45 18.41 6.86 9.19
N GLN A 46 17.22 6.57 8.66
CA GLN A 46 15.94 6.79 9.32
C GLN A 46 15.62 5.68 10.33
N ILE A 47 15.98 4.44 10.00
CA ILE A 47 15.75 3.25 10.80
C ILE A 47 17.09 2.55 10.99
N LYS A 48 17.71 2.79 12.15
CA LYS A 48 19.03 2.23 12.45
C LYS A 48 18.99 0.71 12.36
N GLY A 49 19.69 0.15 11.38
CA GLY A 49 19.77 -1.29 11.15
C GLY A 49 18.66 -1.89 10.28
N ALA A 50 17.81 -1.09 9.62
CA ALA A 50 16.88 -1.60 8.61
C ALA A 50 17.61 -1.88 7.30
N GLU A 51 18.31 -3.00 7.26
CA GLU A 51 18.76 -3.59 6.01
C GLU A 51 17.56 -4.10 5.21
N VAL A 52 17.57 -3.85 3.89
CA VAL A 52 16.59 -4.42 2.97
C VAL A 52 17.22 -5.62 2.27
N LYS A 53 16.70 -6.81 2.54
CA LYS A 53 17.12 -8.04 1.84
C LYS A 53 16.20 -8.29 0.66
N VAL A 54 16.76 -8.83 -0.41
CA VAL A 54 16.02 -9.13 -1.64
C VAL A 54 15.92 -10.63 -1.83
N TYR A 55 14.72 -11.08 -2.18
CA TYR A 55 14.41 -12.43 -2.63
C TYR A 55 13.80 -12.35 -4.04
N ALA A 56 13.64 -13.50 -4.70
CA ALA A 56 13.11 -13.54 -6.07
C ALA A 56 11.70 -12.92 -6.20
N ASP A 57 10.87 -13.07 -5.16
CA ASP A 57 9.46 -12.69 -5.14
C ASP A 57 9.09 -11.82 -3.92
N ALA A 58 10.08 -11.32 -3.20
CA ALA A 58 9.86 -10.60 -1.96
C ALA A 58 11.02 -9.67 -1.60
N ILE A 59 10.76 -8.73 -0.71
CA ILE A 59 11.79 -8.00 0.03
C ILE A 59 11.58 -8.23 1.52
N GLU A 60 12.63 -8.18 2.32
CA GLU A 60 12.54 -8.19 3.78
C GLU A 60 13.13 -6.90 4.32
N VAL A 61 12.37 -6.20 5.19
CA VAL A 61 12.77 -4.94 5.80
C VAL A 61 12.67 -5.09 7.31
N ALA A 62 13.79 -4.94 8.02
CA ALA A 62 13.83 -5.07 9.48
C ALA A 62 13.22 -6.40 10.00
N GLY A 63 13.38 -7.49 9.25
CA GLY A 63 12.83 -8.81 9.58
C GLY A 63 11.39 -9.06 9.13
N HIS A 64 10.73 -8.09 8.50
CA HIS A 64 9.37 -8.23 7.96
C HIS A 64 9.42 -8.52 6.47
N ARG A 65 8.89 -9.67 6.05
CA ARG A 65 8.88 -10.09 4.64
C ARG A 65 7.64 -9.58 3.93
N ILE A 66 7.83 -9.04 2.74
CA ILE A 66 6.83 -8.36 1.93
C ILE A 66 6.86 -8.96 0.53
N SER A 67 5.75 -9.57 0.10
CA SER A 67 5.63 -10.14 -1.24
C SER A 67 5.67 -9.05 -2.30
N ILE A 68 6.47 -9.25 -3.36
CA ILE A 68 6.50 -8.37 -4.53
C ILE A 68 5.77 -9.07 -5.66
N LEU A 69 4.67 -8.46 -6.08
CA LEU A 69 3.80 -8.91 -7.17
C LEU A 69 4.01 -8.00 -8.38
N LYS A 70 3.73 -8.54 -9.57
CA LYS A 70 3.92 -7.85 -10.85
C LYS A 70 2.77 -8.08 -11.80
N GLN A 71 1.60 -7.59 -11.41
CA GLN A 71 0.37 -7.70 -12.18
C GLN A 71 -0.04 -6.33 -12.72
N ARG A 72 -0.39 -6.31 -14.01
CA ARG A 72 -0.98 -5.12 -14.66
C ARG A 72 -2.50 -5.08 -14.51
N ASP A 73 -3.11 -6.26 -14.49
CA ASP A 73 -4.53 -6.46 -14.27
C ASP A 73 -4.77 -6.55 -12.76
N LEU A 74 -5.66 -5.70 -12.24
CA LEU A 74 -5.95 -5.64 -10.81
C LEU A 74 -6.69 -6.89 -10.32
N SER A 75 -7.52 -7.50 -11.18
CA SER A 75 -8.27 -8.71 -10.86
C SER A 75 -7.38 -9.96 -10.73
N ALA A 76 -6.19 -9.93 -11.34
CA ALA A 76 -5.22 -11.01 -11.28
C ALA A 76 -4.34 -10.98 -10.01
N ILE A 77 -4.50 -9.95 -9.16
CA ILE A 77 -3.70 -9.84 -7.94
C ILE A 77 -4.33 -10.73 -6.84
N PRO A 78 -3.60 -11.67 -6.23
CA PRO A 78 -4.18 -12.64 -5.30
C PRO A 78 -4.38 -12.08 -3.88
N TRP A 79 -5.08 -10.95 -3.71
CA TRP A 79 -5.25 -10.31 -2.39
C TRP A 79 -5.89 -11.23 -1.34
N GLY A 80 -6.95 -11.95 -1.71
CA GLY A 80 -7.62 -12.88 -0.80
C GLY A 80 -6.70 -14.02 -0.32
N GLY A 81 -5.82 -14.52 -1.21
CA GLY A 81 -4.84 -15.56 -0.86
C GLY A 81 -3.72 -15.06 0.06
N LEU A 82 -3.49 -13.75 0.09
CA LEU A 82 -2.50 -13.08 0.93
C LEU A 82 -3.11 -12.50 2.23
N GLY A 83 -4.43 -12.62 2.42
CA GLY A 83 -5.12 -12.12 3.61
C GLY A 83 -5.14 -10.60 3.71
N VAL A 84 -5.14 -9.87 2.58
CA VAL A 84 -5.11 -8.41 2.58
C VAL A 84 -6.44 -7.81 3.03
N ASP A 85 -6.43 -7.06 4.14
CA ASP A 85 -7.59 -6.30 4.60
C ASP A 85 -7.81 -5.02 3.79
N VAL A 86 -6.73 -4.25 3.57
CA VAL A 86 -6.80 -2.93 2.95
C VAL A 86 -5.76 -2.81 1.84
N VAL A 87 -6.19 -2.39 0.65
CA VAL A 87 -5.31 -2.00 -0.45
C VAL A 87 -5.15 -0.47 -0.46
N ILE A 88 -3.92 0.00 -0.58
CA ILE A 88 -3.63 1.42 -0.84
C ILE A 88 -3.28 1.58 -2.32
N GLU A 89 -4.26 2.05 -3.09
CA GLU A 89 -4.11 2.32 -4.52
C GLU A 89 -3.35 3.64 -4.69
N SER A 90 -2.06 3.51 -5.02
CA SER A 90 -1.10 4.62 -5.13
C SER A 90 -0.36 4.64 -6.47
N THR A 91 -0.89 3.98 -7.50
CA THR A 91 -0.36 4.04 -8.86
C THR A 91 -0.71 5.34 -9.57
N GLY A 92 -1.76 6.03 -9.13
CA GLY A 92 -2.32 7.23 -9.77
C GLY A 92 -3.04 6.94 -11.09
N ARG A 93 -3.18 5.67 -11.49
CA ARG A 93 -3.87 5.27 -12.73
C ARG A 93 -5.33 4.97 -12.51
N PHE A 94 -5.64 4.35 -11.39
CA PHE A 94 -7.00 3.93 -11.02
C PHE A 94 -7.49 4.86 -9.91
N THR A 95 -8.32 5.82 -10.29
CA THR A 95 -8.77 6.88 -9.38
C THR A 95 -10.28 6.94 -9.26
N LYS A 96 -11.03 6.13 -10.01
CA LYS A 96 -12.48 6.02 -9.86
C LYS A 96 -12.86 4.75 -9.11
N ARG A 97 -14.01 4.77 -8.42
CA ARG A 97 -14.53 3.59 -7.71
C ARG A 97 -14.59 2.35 -8.60
N GLU A 98 -15.13 2.51 -9.80
CA GLU A 98 -15.38 1.42 -10.73
C GLU A 98 -14.07 0.80 -11.28
N GLU A 99 -12.97 1.56 -11.25
CA GLU A 99 -11.65 1.10 -11.67
C GLU A 99 -10.97 0.24 -10.59
N VAL A 100 -11.22 0.55 -9.32
CA VAL A 100 -10.58 -0.14 -8.18
C VAL A 100 -11.42 -1.26 -7.59
N GLU A 101 -12.67 -1.44 -8.05
CA GLU A 101 -13.56 -2.53 -7.65
C GLU A 101 -12.91 -3.91 -7.88
N ALA A 102 -12.08 -4.02 -8.93
CA ALA A 102 -11.30 -5.23 -9.20
C ALA A 102 -10.37 -5.65 -8.04
N HIS A 103 -9.96 -4.73 -7.15
CA HIS A 103 -9.23 -5.11 -5.93
C HIS A 103 -10.14 -5.78 -4.89
N LEU A 104 -11.40 -5.35 -4.77
CA LEU A 104 -12.37 -5.97 -3.89
C LEU A 104 -12.71 -7.38 -4.40
N GLU A 105 -12.94 -7.51 -5.71
CA GLU A 105 -13.18 -8.80 -6.37
C GLU A 105 -11.98 -9.76 -6.22
N ALA A 106 -10.75 -9.23 -6.25
CA ALA A 106 -9.51 -9.96 -5.97
C ALA A 106 -9.34 -10.40 -4.50
N GLY A 107 -10.24 -9.99 -3.60
CA GLY A 107 -10.33 -10.45 -2.23
C GLY A 107 -9.80 -9.49 -1.17
N ALA A 108 -9.51 -8.24 -1.50
CA ALA A 108 -9.29 -7.20 -0.49
C ALA A 108 -10.62 -6.79 0.16
N ARG A 109 -10.61 -6.41 1.44
CA ARG A 109 -11.85 -5.98 2.12
C ARG A 109 -12.18 -4.51 1.89
N LYS A 110 -11.16 -3.66 1.76
CA LYS A 110 -11.30 -2.21 1.50
C LYS A 110 -10.20 -1.70 0.58
N VAL A 111 -10.48 -0.59 -0.10
CA VAL A 111 -9.51 0.14 -0.92
C VAL A 111 -9.44 1.60 -0.50
N ILE A 112 -8.23 2.10 -0.33
CA ILE A 112 -7.94 3.52 -0.12
C ILE A 112 -7.22 4.05 -1.36
N ILE A 113 -7.83 5.01 -2.05
CA ILE A 113 -7.24 5.71 -3.19
C ILE A 113 -6.43 6.90 -2.65
N SER A 114 -5.14 6.96 -2.95
CA SER A 114 -4.23 8.01 -2.46
C SER A 114 -4.27 9.30 -3.30
N ALA A 115 -5.41 9.60 -3.91
CA ALA A 115 -5.62 10.71 -4.83
C ALA A 115 -7.11 11.11 -4.83
N PRO A 116 -7.46 12.28 -5.40
CA PRO A 116 -8.85 12.66 -5.59
C PRO A 116 -9.59 11.62 -6.41
N SER A 117 -10.71 11.14 -5.89
CA SER A 117 -11.53 10.11 -6.56
C SER A 117 -12.87 10.63 -7.04
N LYS A 118 -13.33 10.09 -8.17
CA LYS A 118 -14.73 10.20 -8.58
C LYS A 118 -15.49 8.98 -8.07
N ASN A 119 -16.66 9.23 -7.49
CA ASN A 119 -17.61 8.22 -7.03
C ASN A 119 -17.07 7.25 -5.95
N ALA A 120 -15.99 7.59 -5.24
CA ALA A 120 -15.65 6.88 -4.00
C ALA A 120 -16.83 6.96 -3.00
N ASP A 121 -16.94 5.99 -2.10
CA ASP A 121 -18.03 5.99 -1.10
C ASP A 121 -17.94 7.23 -0.20
N ILE A 122 -16.71 7.62 0.11
CA ILE A 122 -16.41 8.81 0.89
C ILE A 122 -15.02 9.33 0.54
N THR A 123 -14.87 10.66 0.57
CA THR A 123 -13.56 11.33 0.59
C THR A 123 -13.30 11.82 2.00
N VAL A 124 -12.19 11.39 2.59
CA VAL A 124 -11.81 11.71 3.97
C VAL A 124 -10.52 12.52 3.97
N VAL A 125 -10.55 13.60 4.73
CA VAL A 125 -9.39 14.36 5.16
C VAL A 125 -9.28 14.18 6.66
N MET A 126 -8.22 13.49 7.09
CA MET A 126 -7.95 13.22 8.50
C MET A 126 -7.89 14.52 9.32
N GLY A 127 -8.62 14.57 10.43
CA GLY A 127 -8.74 15.73 11.30
C GLY A 127 -9.76 16.78 10.85
N VAL A 128 -10.48 16.54 9.75
CA VAL A 128 -11.49 17.46 9.20
C VAL A 128 -12.87 16.80 9.13
N ASN A 129 -12.96 15.61 8.55
CA ASN A 129 -14.23 14.89 8.36
C ASN A 129 -14.09 13.36 8.48
N ASP A 130 -13.06 12.88 9.17
CA ASP A 130 -12.81 11.45 9.40
C ASP A 130 -13.85 10.77 10.30
N ASP A 131 -14.61 11.55 11.07
CA ASP A 131 -15.76 11.10 11.84
C ASP A 131 -16.94 10.63 10.95
N ALA A 132 -16.98 11.02 9.69
CA ALA A 132 -18.00 10.58 8.72
C ALA A 132 -17.72 9.18 8.15
N PHE A 133 -16.54 8.59 8.40
CA PHE A 133 -16.24 7.25 7.92
C PHE A 133 -17.05 6.17 8.66
N ASP A 134 -17.84 5.41 7.91
CA ASP A 134 -18.56 4.25 8.41
C ASP A 134 -17.96 2.96 7.82
N PRO A 135 -17.25 2.13 8.61
CA PRO A 135 -16.61 0.92 8.11
C PRO A 135 -17.61 -0.15 7.67
N THR A 136 -18.88 -0.05 8.05
CA THR A 136 -19.94 -0.98 7.62
C THR A 136 -20.56 -0.61 6.28
N LYS A 137 -20.34 0.62 5.80
CA LYS A 137 -20.90 1.13 4.54
C LYS A 137 -19.84 1.45 3.49
N HIS A 138 -18.68 1.93 3.91
CA HIS A 138 -17.66 2.44 2.99
C HIS A 138 -16.57 1.39 2.75
N GLU A 139 -16.41 0.99 1.51
CA GLU A 139 -15.42 0.01 1.05
C GLU A 139 -14.32 0.66 0.21
N VAL A 140 -14.67 1.69 -0.56
CA VAL A 140 -13.72 2.48 -1.36
C VAL A 140 -13.67 3.90 -0.84
N ILE A 141 -12.51 4.28 -0.29
CA ILE A 141 -12.25 5.55 0.37
C ILE A 141 -11.25 6.33 -0.46
N SER A 142 -11.50 7.62 -0.70
CA SER A 142 -10.50 8.54 -1.21
C SER A 142 -9.85 9.28 -0.04
N ASN A 143 -8.53 9.26 0.02
CA ASN A 143 -7.75 10.04 1.00
C ASN A 143 -7.45 11.47 0.51
N ALA A 144 -8.35 12.00 -0.34
CA ALA A 144 -8.30 13.29 -1.02
C ALA A 144 -7.14 13.49 -2.02
#